data_AF-F2TN53-F1
#
_entry.id   AF-F2TN53-F1
#
_cell.length_a   1.000
_cell.length_b   1.000
_cell.length_c   1.000
_cell.angle_alpha   90.00
_cell.angle_beta   90.00
_cell.angle_gamma   90.00
#
_symmetry.space_group_name_H-M   'P 1'
#
loop_
_entity.id
_entity.type
_entity.pdbx_description
1 polymer ?
#
loop_
_entity_poly.entity_id
_entity_poly.type
_entity_poly.pdbx_seq_one_letter_code
_entity_poly.pdbx_strand_id
1 'polypeptide(L)'
;MTKSSTPNDYPRIYLFGDSLTERACYESNNGFAWKLEEYYHGRVEIVNEGYSGQTTKTLRRIFEREIINVITDRGAPAPLFITIFLGANDACLLSSGPYVPLLEFEEHIRHYVNSILDHPSAQSTKVILITPPPVDVPSPGMEPADDLPEVAEVMQSIAKLGRGYKTWASKRLFAEKIVEIGKEFEGKTDRVAVLDFWTAVTKAKCKEQGVMEEGFHELDIQEKLPGSGLPGATEFGKEFFVDGLHFGSKGYEILTRELFELFLAKWPELERQKFPLRE
;
A
#
# COMPACT_ATOMS: atom_id res chain seq x y z
N MET A 1 18.88 8.91 0.48
CA MET A 1 18.90 9.95 1.52
C MET A 1 20.02 9.64 2.51
N THR A 2 20.87 10.60 2.84
CA THR A 2 21.80 10.48 3.97
C THR A 2 20.97 10.36 5.26
N LYS A 3 21.19 9.32 6.08
CA LYS A 3 20.55 9.20 7.41
C LYS A 3 20.87 10.49 8.19
N SER A 4 19.93 11.42 8.22
CA SER A 4 19.99 12.63 9.05
C SER A 4 20.05 12.16 10.50
N SER A 5 21.13 12.42 11.23
CA SER A 5 21.19 12.11 12.65
C SER A 5 20.45 13.20 13.43
N THR A 6 19.12 13.16 13.37
CA THR A 6 18.31 13.96 14.29
C THR A 6 18.60 13.49 15.73
N PRO A 7 18.45 14.39 16.73
CA PRO A 7 18.56 13.99 18.13
C PRO A 7 17.67 12.80 18.50
N ASN A 8 18.06 12.03 19.52
CA ASN A 8 17.27 10.88 19.96
C ASN A 8 15.85 11.23 20.40
N ASP A 9 15.63 12.46 20.88
CA ASP A 9 14.32 12.93 21.32
C ASP A 9 13.45 13.54 20.19
N TYR A 10 13.90 13.47 18.94
CA TYR A 10 13.16 13.96 17.78
C TYR A 10 11.97 13.02 17.49
N PRO A 11 10.74 13.53 17.32
CA PRO A 11 9.60 12.72 16.93
C PRO A 11 9.85 12.07 15.56
N ARG A 12 9.38 10.83 15.38
CA ARG A 12 9.70 10.02 14.19
C ARG A 12 8.48 9.32 13.62
N ILE A 13 8.46 9.18 12.30
CA ILE A 13 7.55 8.32 11.55
C ILE A 13 8.41 7.36 10.73
N TYR A 14 8.12 6.06 10.79
CA TYR A 14 8.82 5.07 9.96
C TYR A 14 7.91 4.57 8.85
N LEU A 15 8.45 4.48 7.64
CA LEU A 15 7.76 3.98 6.47
C LEU A 15 8.39 2.65 6.09
N PHE A 16 7.76 1.54 6.46
CA PHE A 16 8.30 0.20 6.23
C PHE A 16 7.60 -0.45 5.03
N GLY A 17 8.38 -0.89 4.05
CA GLY A 17 7.79 -1.51 2.85
C GLY A 17 8.79 -2.00 1.81
N ASP A 18 8.28 -2.22 0.60
CA ASP A 18 9.06 -2.67 -0.55
C ASP A 18 9.45 -1.49 -1.47
N SER A 19 9.57 -1.74 -2.78
CA SER A 19 9.90 -0.72 -3.78
C SER A 19 8.87 0.42 -3.84
N LEU A 20 7.60 0.18 -3.48
CA LEU A 20 6.56 1.22 -3.45
C LEU A 20 6.88 2.29 -2.39
N THR A 21 7.42 1.86 -1.25
CA THR A 21 7.90 2.74 -0.18
C THR A 21 9.27 3.33 -0.49
N GLU A 22 10.21 2.53 -1.01
CA GLU A 22 11.58 2.99 -1.36
C GLU A 22 11.51 4.19 -2.32
N ARG A 23 10.63 4.10 -3.32
CA ARG A 23 10.46 5.11 -4.37
C ARG A 23 9.55 6.28 -3.99
N ALA A 24 8.99 6.28 -2.78
CA ALA A 24 8.08 7.33 -2.32
C ALA A 24 8.79 8.64 -1.92
N CYS A 25 10.11 8.70 -2.02
CA CYS A 25 10.94 9.82 -1.59
C CYS A 25 11.15 10.91 -2.66
N TYR A 26 10.63 10.73 -3.87
CA TYR A 26 10.90 11.65 -4.97
C TYR A 26 9.83 12.75 -5.10
N GLU A 27 10.26 14.00 -5.17
CA GLU A 27 9.39 15.14 -5.50
C GLU A 27 8.78 14.99 -6.90
N SER A 28 9.56 14.48 -7.86
CA SER A 28 9.17 14.39 -9.27
C SER A 28 7.91 13.58 -9.55
N ASN A 29 7.51 12.70 -8.64
CA ASN A 29 6.30 11.89 -8.73
C ASN A 29 5.32 12.13 -7.57
N ASN A 30 5.50 13.20 -6.79
CA ASN A 30 4.72 13.50 -5.59
C ASN A 30 4.70 12.37 -4.56
N GLY A 31 5.82 11.66 -4.38
CA GLY A 31 5.90 10.50 -3.50
C GLY A 31 5.42 10.77 -2.07
N PHE A 32 4.70 9.81 -1.47
CA PHE A 32 4.04 10.03 -0.19
C PHE A 32 5.03 10.25 0.98
N ALA A 33 6.25 9.68 0.91
CA ALA A 33 7.28 9.94 1.91
C ALA A 33 7.79 11.37 1.81
N TRP A 34 8.04 11.86 0.59
CA TRP A 34 8.39 13.27 0.35
C TRP A 34 7.28 14.23 0.82
N LYS A 35 6.01 13.87 0.60
CA LYS A 35 4.88 14.67 1.10
C LYS A 35 4.76 14.70 2.62
N LEU A 36 5.06 13.59 3.30
CA LEU A 36 5.18 13.57 4.75
C LEU A 36 6.33 14.46 5.23
N GLU A 37 7.49 14.41 4.57
CA GLU A 37 8.64 15.27 4.87
C GLU A 37 8.30 16.75 4.71
N GLU A 38 7.63 17.11 3.62
CA GLU A 38 7.15 18.48 3.36
C GLU A 38 6.18 18.95 4.45
N TYR A 39 5.20 18.11 4.80
CA TYR A 39 4.18 18.47 5.80
C TYR A 39 4.76 18.66 7.20
N TYR A 40 5.66 17.76 7.63
CA TYR A 40 6.30 17.79 8.93
C TYR A 40 7.67 18.47 8.96
N HIS A 41 8.03 19.23 7.91
CA HIS A 41 9.34 19.86 7.79
C HIS A 41 9.75 20.61 9.07
N GLY A 42 10.90 20.22 9.60
CA GLY A 42 11.50 20.79 10.82
C GLY A 42 10.79 20.39 12.12
N ARG A 43 9.89 19.39 12.09
CA ARG A 43 9.08 19.00 13.26
C ARG A 43 9.14 17.51 13.57
N VAL A 44 9.10 16.66 12.54
CA VAL A 44 9.11 15.19 12.66
C VAL A 44 10.05 14.61 11.61
N GLU A 45 10.87 13.66 12.01
CA GLU A 45 11.75 12.92 11.11
C GLU A 45 10.94 11.83 10.41
N ILE A 46 10.97 11.84 9.08
CA ILE A 46 10.40 10.77 8.27
C ILE A 46 11.54 9.83 7.88
N VAL A 47 11.43 8.56 8.27
CA VAL A 47 12.43 7.54 8.00
C VAL A 47 11.87 6.58 6.96
N ASN A 48 12.44 6.59 5.76
CA ASN A 48 12.07 5.67 4.69
C ASN A 48 12.87 4.35 4.83
N GLU A 49 12.17 3.30 5.25
CA GLU A 49 12.64 1.93 5.38
C GLU A 49 11.97 1.05 4.29
N GLY A 50 12.01 1.53 3.04
CA GLY A 50 11.57 0.82 1.85
C GLY A 50 12.70 0.05 1.18
N TYR A 51 12.41 -1.18 0.75
CA TYR A 51 13.42 -2.10 0.20
C TYR A 51 12.93 -2.78 -1.09
N SER A 52 13.50 -2.38 -2.22
CA SER A 52 13.09 -2.89 -3.52
C SER A 52 13.25 -4.41 -3.67
N GLY A 53 12.27 -5.05 -4.32
CA GLY A 53 12.24 -6.48 -4.62
C GLY A 53 12.03 -7.41 -3.41
N GLN A 54 11.79 -6.86 -2.22
CA GLN A 54 11.60 -7.67 -1.02
C GLN A 54 10.14 -8.14 -0.83
N THR A 55 9.96 -9.25 -0.12
CA THR A 55 8.67 -9.75 0.34
C THR A 55 8.55 -9.61 1.85
N THR A 56 7.37 -9.89 2.41
CA THR A 56 7.21 -10.00 3.86
C THR A 56 8.20 -10.99 4.47
N LYS A 57 8.51 -12.10 3.80
CA LYS A 57 9.45 -13.12 4.30
C LYS A 57 10.88 -12.60 4.38
N THR A 58 11.38 -12.00 3.30
CA THR A 58 12.79 -11.59 3.22
C THR A 58 13.09 -10.39 4.11
N LEU A 59 12.08 -9.56 4.38
CA LEU A 59 12.18 -8.40 5.24
C LEU A 59 12.29 -8.70 6.73
N ARG A 60 12.05 -9.94 7.18
CA ARG A 60 11.91 -10.21 8.63
C ARG A 60 13.12 -9.79 9.45
N ARG A 61 14.33 -10.07 8.96
CA ARG A 61 15.57 -9.63 9.66
C ARG A 61 15.79 -8.13 9.59
N ILE A 62 15.35 -7.50 8.50
CA ILE A 62 15.48 -6.05 8.30
C ILE A 62 14.50 -5.33 9.23
N PHE A 63 13.27 -5.82 9.36
CA PHE A 63 12.27 -5.32 10.31
C PHE A 63 12.82 -5.31 11.75
N GLU A 64 13.35 -6.45 12.21
CA GLU A 64 13.93 -6.52 13.57
C GLU A 64 15.08 -5.51 13.73
N ARG A 65 15.96 -5.39 12.73
CA ARG A 65 17.14 -4.52 12.80
C ARG A 65 16.83 -3.03 12.70
N GLU A 66 16.02 -2.62 11.74
CA GLU A 66 15.84 -1.22 11.35
C GLU A 66 14.57 -0.60 11.96
N ILE A 67 13.64 -1.42 12.45
CA ILE A 67 12.44 -0.95 13.16
C ILE A 67 12.58 -1.26 14.66
N ILE A 68 12.55 -2.54 15.05
CA ILE A 68 12.44 -2.93 16.45
C ILE A 68 13.67 -2.51 17.28
N ASN A 69 14.88 -2.87 16.82
CA ASN A 69 16.10 -2.50 17.52
C ASN A 69 16.32 -0.99 17.52
N VAL A 70 16.04 -0.29 16.42
CA VAL A 70 16.17 1.17 16.35
C VAL A 70 15.22 1.88 17.32
N ILE A 71 13.99 1.39 17.49
CA ILE A 71 13.05 1.92 18.48
C ILE A 71 13.60 1.75 19.90
N THR A 72 14.25 0.63 20.18
CA THR A 72 14.93 0.39 21.47
C THR A 72 16.10 1.34 21.66
N ASP A 73 17.00 1.40 20.67
CA ASP A 73 18.27 2.13 20.75
C ASP A 73 18.07 3.65 20.81
N ARG A 74 17.11 4.18 20.03
CA ARG A 74 16.79 5.61 20.06
C ARG A 74 15.99 6.02 21.30
N GLY A 75 15.27 5.10 21.93
CA GLY A 75 14.48 5.37 23.12
C GLY A 75 13.37 6.40 22.89
N ALA A 76 12.96 7.09 23.96
CA ALA A 76 11.86 8.05 23.92
C ALA A 76 12.21 9.33 23.10
N PRO A 77 11.24 9.90 22.37
CA PRO A 77 9.86 9.45 22.25
C PRO A 77 9.72 8.24 21.32
N ALA A 78 8.70 7.42 21.61
CA ALA A 78 8.27 6.36 20.71
C ALA A 78 7.92 6.96 19.32
N PRO A 79 8.07 6.19 18.22
CA PRO A 79 7.58 6.64 16.91
C PRO A 79 6.11 7.03 16.97
N LEU A 80 5.72 8.06 16.23
CA LEU A 80 4.34 8.53 16.14
C LEU A 80 3.47 7.47 15.47
N PHE A 81 3.88 7.03 14.28
CA PHE A 81 3.32 5.87 13.62
C PHE A 81 4.34 5.17 12.72
N ILE A 82 4.01 3.94 12.37
CA ILE A 82 4.75 3.13 11.42
C ILE A 82 3.78 2.66 10.34
N THR A 83 4.10 2.92 9.07
CA THR A 83 3.35 2.29 7.96
C THR A 83 3.96 0.93 7.64
N ILE A 84 3.13 -0.05 7.34
CA ILE A 84 3.54 -1.34 6.75
C ILE A 84 2.84 -1.44 5.39
N PHE A 85 3.62 -1.28 4.33
CA PHE A 85 3.13 -1.31 2.96
C PHE A 85 3.85 -2.41 2.16
N LEU A 86 3.27 -3.61 2.21
CA LEU A 86 3.84 -4.84 1.69
C LEU A 86 2.77 -5.72 1.05
N GLY A 87 3.20 -6.73 0.29
CA GLY A 87 2.32 -7.70 -0.37
C GLY A 87 2.36 -7.62 -1.89
N ALA A 88 2.91 -6.55 -2.47
CA ALA A 88 3.00 -6.42 -3.92
C ALA A 88 3.88 -7.52 -4.52
N ASN A 89 5.04 -7.78 -3.92
CA ASN A 89 5.93 -8.86 -4.36
C ASN A 89 5.45 -10.24 -3.88
N ASP A 90 4.90 -10.35 -2.67
CA ASP A 90 4.39 -11.60 -2.11
C ASP A 90 3.29 -12.23 -2.99
N ALA A 91 2.47 -11.39 -3.63
CA ALA A 91 1.35 -11.80 -4.47
C ALA A 91 1.72 -12.12 -5.93
N CYS A 92 3.01 -12.07 -6.32
CA CYS A 92 3.42 -12.47 -7.66
C CYS A 92 3.18 -13.98 -7.90
N LEU A 93 3.01 -14.39 -9.14
CA LEU A 93 2.76 -15.82 -9.43
C LEU A 93 4.04 -16.65 -9.23
N LEU A 94 3.86 -17.88 -8.72
CA LEU A 94 4.90 -18.92 -8.75
C LEU A 94 5.50 -19.00 -10.16
N SER A 95 6.84 -19.01 -10.24
CA SER A 95 7.65 -18.94 -11.48
C SER A 95 7.75 -17.59 -12.20
N SER A 96 7.08 -16.53 -11.72
CA SER A 96 7.06 -15.21 -12.37
C SER A 96 7.65 -14.08 -11.52
N GLY A 97 8.01 -14.35 -10.27
CA GLY A 97 8.56 -13.39 -9.33
C GLY A 97 8.72 -14.00 -7.94
N PRO A 98 9.05 -13.17 -6.92
CA PRO A 98 8.97 -13.58 -5.52
C PRO A 98 7.55 -14.04 -5.20
N TYR A 99 7.36 -14.99 -4.29
CA TYR A 99 6.02 -15.41 -3.86
C TYR A 99 6.08 -15.86 -2.42
N VAL A 100 5.08 -15.49 -1.64
CA VAL A 100 4.88 -15.99 -0.28
C VAL A 100 3.46 -16.54 -0.20
N PRO A 101 3.25 -17.81 0.19
CA PRO A 101 1.91 -18.36 0.36
C PRO A 101 1.06 -17.49 1.29
N LEU A 102 -0.24 -17.33 0.99
CA LEU A 102 -1.12 -16.38 1.69
C LEU A 102 -1.14 -16.59 3.22
N LEU A 103 -1.11 -17.84 3.69
CA LEU A 103 -1.06 -18.15 5.11
C LEU A 103 0.25 -17.67 5.76
N GLU A 104 1.39 -17.87 5.09
CA GLU A 104 2.70 -17.39 5.58
C GLU A 104 2.77 -15.85 5.53
N PHE A 105 2.19 -15.22 4.51
CA PHE A 105 2.05 -13.77 4.42
C PHE A 105 1.23 -13.21 5.59
N GLU A 106 0.09 -13.82 5.90
CA GLU A 106 -0.75 -13.44 7.04
C GLU A 106 0.03 -13.51 8.36
N GLU A 107 0.74 -14.61 8.61
CA GLU A 107 1.58 -14.77 9.79
C GLU A 107 2.65 -13.67 9.90
N HIS A 108 3.28 -13.29 8.78
CA HIS A 108 4.28 -12.22 8.76
C HIS A 108 3.70 -10.85 9.08
N ILE A 109 2.57 -10.49 8.47
CA ILE A 109 1.91 -9.20 8.74
C ILE A 109 1.49 -9.12 10.20
N ARG A 110 0.88 -10.18 10.74
CA ARG A 110 0.51 -10.26 12.16
C ARG A 110 1.73 -10.16 13.08
N HIS A 111 2.84 -10.84 12.73
CA HIS A 111 4.11 -10.71 13.46
C HIS A 111 4.55 -9.24 13.51
N TYR A 112 4.63 -8.55 12.38
CA TYR A 112 5.07 -7.16 12.34
C TYR A 112 4.20 -6.21 13.17
N VAL A 113 2.88 -6.34 13.07
CA VAL A 113 1.96 -5.52 13.87
C VAL A 113 2.12 -5.80 15.37
N ASN A 114 2.07 -7.06 15.78
CA ASN A 114 2.21 -7.43 17.20
C ASN A 114 3.57 -7.04 17.77
N SER A 115 4.66 -7.24 17.02
CA SER A 115 6.01 -6.82 17.41
C SER A 115 6.09 -5.32 17.70
N ILE A 116 5.31 -4.46 17.02
CA ILE A 116 5.24 -3.03 17.33
C ILE A 116 4.32 -2.77 18.53
N LEU A 117 3.14 -3.38 18.56
CA LEU A 117 2.13 -3.13 19.59
C LEU A 117 2.61 -3.54 20.99
N ASP A 118 3.31 -4.68 21.07
CA ASP A 118 3.80 -5.28 22.31
C ASP A 118 5.16 -4.70 22.76
N HIS A 119 5.81 -3.89 21.93
CA HIS A 119 7.14 -3.38 22.23
C HIS A 119 7.12 -2.32 23.35
N PRO A 120 7.92 -2.46 24.43
CA PRO A 120 7.91 -1.53 25.55
C PRO A 120 8.20 -0.06 25.19
N SER A 121 9.12 0.17 24.25
CA SER A 121 9.47 1.52 23.78
C SER A 121 8.54 2.05 22.68
N ALA A 122 7.50 1.31 22.30
CA ALA A 122 6.56 1.68 21.25
C ALA A 122 5.11 1.76 21.76
N GLN A 123 4.86 1.84 23.07
CA GLN A 123 3.52 1.77 23.66
C GLN A 123 2.51 2.81 23.11
N SER A 124 2.98 3.97 22.64
CA SER A 124 2.14 5.00 22.01
C SER A 124 2.21 5.00 20.48
N THR A 125 3.03 4.13 19.88
CA THR A 125 3.22 4.06 18.43
C THR A 125 2.00 3.48 17.77
N LYS A 126 1.52 4.17 16.74
CA LYS A 126 0.41 3.70 15.90
C LYS A 126 0.94 2.89 14.72
N VAL A 127 0.11 2.04 14.14
CA VAL A 127 0.44 1.25 12.95
C VAL A 127 -0.61 1.50 11.87
N ILE A 128 -0.16 1.77 10.66
CA ILE A 128 -1.02 1.88 9.48
C ILE A 128 -0.65 0.76 8.52
N LEU A 129 -1.57 -0.18 8.32
CA LEU A 129 -1.45 -1.17 7.25
C LEU A 129 -1.94 -0.55 5.95
N ILE A 130 -1.17 -0.70 4.86
CA ILE A 130 -1.56 -0.23 3.53
C ILE A 130 -1.64 -1.43 2.59
N THR A 131 -2.78 -1.64 1.95
CA THR A 131 -2.96 -2.74 1.00
C THR A 131 -2.06 -2.58 -0.22
N PRO A 132 -1.46 -3.65 -0.78
CA PRO A 132 -0.78 -3.57 -2.07
C PRO A 132 -1.73 -3.05 -3.17
N PRO A 133 -1.22 -2.32 -4.17
CA PRO A 133 -2.05 -1.82 -5.26
C PRO A 133 -2.41 -2.93 -6.27
N PRO A 134 -3.40 -2.68 -7.14
CA PRO A 134 -3.57 -3.45 -8.37
C PRO A 134 -2.35 -3.34 -9.28
N VAL A 135 -2.26 -4.29 -10.22
CA VAL A 135 -1.40 -4.16 -11.39
C VAL A 135 -2.20 -3.65 -12.57
N ASP A 136 -1.55 -2.89 -13.44
CA ASP A 136 -2.15 -2.43 -14.68
C ASP A 136 -1.83 -3.41 -15.82
N VAL A 137 -2.62 -4.49 -15.91
CA VAL A 137 -2.50 -5.44 -17.01
C VAL A 137 -3.29 -4.89 -18.20
N PRO A 138 -2.64 -4.68 -19.36
CA PRO A 138 -3.35 -4.23 -20.54
C PRO A 138 -4.36 -5.29 -21.01
N SER A 139 -5.52 -4.84 -21.46
CA SER A 139 -6.50 -5.73 -22.09
C SER A 139 -5.91 -6.23 -23.42
N PRO A 140 -6.13 -7.49 -23.84
CA PRO A 140 -5.52 -8.06 -25.05
C PRO A 140 -5.95 -7.40 -26.38
N GLY A 141 -6.59 -6.23 -26.36
CA GLY A 141 -6.99 -5.47 -27.54
C GLY A 141 -8.08 -6.14 -28.38
N MET A 142 -8.75 -7.16 -27.84
CA MET A 142 -9.90 -7.79 -28.48
C MET A 142 -11.14 -6.96 -28.20
N GLU A 143 -11.89 -6.63 -29.26
CA GLU A 143 -13.20 -6.01 -29.08
C GLU A 143 -14.12 -6.94 -28.28
N PRO A 144 -14.89 -6.41 -27.31
CA PRO A 144 -15.89 -7.19 -26.61
C PRO A 144 -16.89 -7.77 -27.61
N ALA A 145 -17.17 -9.08 -27.53
CA ALA A 145 -18.21 -9.73 -28.32
C ALA A 145 -19.60 -9.53 -27.68
N ASP A 146 -19.95 -8.28 -27.36
CA ASP A 146 -21.15 -7.97 -26.56
C ASP A 146 -22.46 -8.38 -27.26
N ASP A 147 -22.46 -8.41 -28.59
CA ASP A 147 -23.58 -8.87 -29.42
C ASP A 147 -23.77 -10.40 -29.38
N LEU A 148 -22.82 -11.15 -28.84
CA LEU A 148 -22.80 -12.62 -28.77
C LEU A 148 -22.39 -13.08 -27.35
N PRO A 149 -23.35 -13.18 -26.41
CA PRO A 149 -23.07 -13.48 -25.00
C PRO A 149 -22.23 -14.75 -24.78
N GLU A 150 -22.51 -15.82 -25.52
CA GLU A 150 -21.76 -17.08 -25.44
C GLU A 150 -20.29 -16.91 -25.84
N VAL A 151 -20.01 -16.06 -26.83
CA VAL A 151 -18.64 -15.76 -27.27
C VAL A 151 -17.94 -14.88 -26.24
N ALA A 152 -18.62 -13.88 -25.70
CA ALA A 152 -18.07 -13.01 -24.65
C ALA A 152 -17.67 -13.81 -23.40
N GLU A 153 -18.50 -14.77 -22.97
CA GLU A 153 -18.20 -15.64 -21.82
C GLU A 153 -16.97 -16.52 -22.06
N VAL A 154 -16.85 -17.10 -23.25
CA VAL A 154 -15.68 -17.91 -23.64
C VAL A 154 -14.41 -17.06 -23.67
N MET A 155 -14.47 -15.85 -24.25
CA MET A 155 -13.34 -14.92 -24.31
C MET A 155 -12.88 -14.52 -22.90
N GLN A 156 -13.82 -14.20 -22.01
CA GLN A 156 -13.50 -13.89 -20.63
C GLN A 156 -12.86 -15.10 -19.91
N SER A 157 -13.42 -16.30 -20.09
CA SER A 157 -12.87 -17.53 -19.50
C SER A 157 -11.44 -17.81 -19.97
N ILE A 158 -11.14 -17.59 -21.25
CA ILE A 158 -9.78 -17.71 -21.80
C ILE A 158 -8.86 -16.65 -21.20
N ALA A 159 -9.29 -15.39 -21.11
CA ALA A 159 -8.50 -14.30 -20.54
C ALA A 159 -8.12 -14.58 -19.07
N LYS A 160 -9.03 -15.19 -18.29
CA LYS A 160 -8.78 -15.61 -16.90
C LYS A 160 -7.67 -16.66 -16.76
N LEU A 161 -7.39 -17.43 -17.81
CA LEU A 161 -6.26 -18.37 -17.81
C LEU A 161 -4.92 -17.67 -18.04
N GLY A 162 -4.94 -16.44 -18.53
CA GLY A 162 -3.76 -15.63 -18.81
C GLY A 162 -2.99 -15.21 -17.56
N ARG A 163 -1.67 -15.04 -17.73
CA ARG A 163 -0.77 -14.59 -16.65
C ARG A 163 -1.19 -13.24 -16.06
N GLY A 164 -1.68 -12.34 -16.91
CA GLY A 164 -2.11 -10.99 -16.54
C GLY A 164 -3.20 -11.01 -15.47
N TYR A 165 -4.38 -11.50 -15.83
CA TYR A 165 -5.51 -11.63 -14.89
C TYR A 165 -5.13 -12.44 -13.64
N LYS A 166 -4.41 -13.56 -13.76
CA LYS A 166 -3.96 -14.34 -12.60
C LYS A 166 -3.11 -13.52 -11.63
N THR A 167 -2.24 -12.66 -12.15
CA THR A 167 -1.41 -11.76 -11.31
C THR A 167 -2.28 -10.71 -10.64
N TRP A 168 -3.24 -10.12 -11.36
CA TRP A 168 -4.19 -9.16 -10.81
C TRP A 168 -5.05 -9.77 -9.70
N ALA A 169 -5.64 -10.95 -9.95
CA ALA A 169 -6.47 -11.67 -8.98
C ALA A 169 -5.67 -12.08 -7.73
N SER A 170 -4.42 -12.50 -7.91
CA SER A 170 -3.51 -12.79 -6.79
C SER A 170 -3.26 -11.54 -5.96
N LYS A 171 -2.95 -10.38 -6.57
CA LYS A 171 -2.74 -9.13 -5.83
C LYS A 171 -4.00 -8.65 -5.11
N ARG A 172 -5.17 -8.83 -5.72
CA ARG A 172 -6.47 -8.54 -5.10
C ARG A 172 -6.64 -9.33 -3.80
N LEU A 173 -6.38 -10.64 -3.84
CA LEU A 173 -6.49 -11.52 -2.68
C LEU A 173 -5.59 -11.07 -1.51
N PHE A 174 -4.38 -10.61 -1.80
CA PHE A 174 -3.47 -10.11 -0.77
C PHE A 174 -3.89 -8.73 -0.24
N ALA A 175 -4.46 -7.87 -1.08
CA ALA A 175 -5.07 -6.61 -0.65
C ALA A 175 -6.25 -6.86 0.31
N GLU A 176 -7.18 -7.72 -0.09
CA GLU A 176 -8.33 -8.13 0.75
C GLU A 176 -7.86 -8.70 2.09
N LYS A 177 -6.80 -9.53 2.09
CA LYS A 177 -6.22 -10.08 3.31
C LYS A 177 -5.61 -9.01 4.23
N ILE A 178 -4.97 -7.97 3.69
CA ILE A 178 -4.51 -6.83 4.50
C ILE A 178 -5.69 -6.08 5.12
N VAL A 179 -6.78 -5.88 4.38
CA VAL A 179 -8.00 -5.25 4.92
C VAL A 179 -8.56 -6.08 6.07
N GLU A 180 -8.70 -7.39 5.90
CA GLU A 180 -9.18 -8.32 6.92
C GLU A 180 -8.33 -8.23 8.20
N ILE A 181 -7.01 -8.41 8.10
CA ILE A 181 -6.09 -8.32 9.23
C ILE A 181 -6.18 -6.95 9.90
N GLY A 182 -6.20 -5.88 9.10
CA GLY A 182 -6.31 -4.51 9.60
C GLY A 182 -7.59 -4.28 10.39
N LYS A 183 -8.74 -4.70 9.87
CA LYS A 183 -10.04 -4.58 10.55
C LYS A 183 -10.11 -5.38 11.84
N GLU A 184 -9.50 -6.57 11.88
CA GLU A 184 -9.39 -7.32 13.12
C GLU A 184 -8.59 -6.57 14.19
N PHE A 185 -7.48 -5.93 13.82
CA PHE A 185 -6.68 -5.14 14.76
C PHE A 185 -7.38 -3.84 15.16
N GLU A 186 -8.08 -3.17 14.25
CA GLU A 186 -8.93 -2.02 14.57
C GLU A 186 -10.01 -2.37 15.60
N GLY A 187 -10.52 -3.59 15.59
CA GLY A 187 -11.46 -4.10 16.60
C GLY A 187 -10.84 -4.38 17.97
N LYS A 188 -9.50 -4.43 18.07
CA LYS A 188 -8.75 -4.75 19.31
C LYS A 188 -8.09 -3.53 19.94
N THR A 189 -7.71 -2.53 19.14
CA THR A 189 -7.02 -1.32 19.61
C THR A 189 -7.27 -0.14 18.68
N ASP A 190 -7.26 1.07 19.25
CA ASP A 190 -7.30 2.35 18.54
C ASP A 190 -5.96 2.71 17.86
N ARG A 191 -4.88 1.99 18.18
CA ARG A 191 -3.51 2.22 17.65
C ARG A 191 -3.29 1.70 16.23
N VAL A 192 -4.21 0.91 15.67
CA VAL A 192 -4.08 0.38 14.30
C VAL A 192 -5.11 1.02 13.39
N ALA A 193 -4.69 1.32 12.15
CA ALA A 193 -5.56 1.71 11.06
C ALA A 193 -5.22 0.91 9.81
N VAL A 194 -6.20 0.77 8.90
CA VAL A 194 -5.98 0.17 7.59
C VAL A 194 -6.40 1.11 6.48
N LEU A 195 -5.49 1.32 5.54
CA LEU A 195 -5.72 2.04 4.30
C LEU A 195 -5.93 1.03 3.17
N ASP A 196 -7.18 0.89 2.73
CA ASP A 196 -7.55 0.12 1.54
C ASP A 196 -7.23 0.93 0.26
N PHE A 197 -5.94 1.02 -0.02
CA PHE A 197 -5.42 1.72 -1.19
C PHE A 197 -5.87 1.06 -2.49
N TRP A 198 -6.03 -0.28 -2.51
CA TRP A 198 -6.55 -1.01 -3.67
C TRP A 198 -7.91 -0.44 -4.10
N THR A 199 -8.86 -0.36 -3.17
CA THR A 199 -10.18 0.19 -3.44
C THR A 199 -10.10 1.66 -3.79
N ALA A 200 -9.31 2.45 -3.06
CA ALA A 200 -9.21 3.89 -3.26
C ALA A 200 -8.69 4.25 -4.67
N VAL A 201 -7.58 3.63 -5.11
CA VAL A 201 -6.99 3.92 -6.42
C VAL A 201 -7.89 3.44 -7.56
N THR A 202 -8.57 2.32 -7.38
CA THR A 202 -9.47 1.77 -8.39
C THR A 202 -10.73 2.61 -8.53
N LYS A 203 -11.34 3.04 -7.42
CA LYS A 203 -12.47 3.99 -7.43
C LYS A 203 -12.09 5.31 -8.08
N ALA A 204 -10.91 5.85 -7.76
CA ALA A 204 -10.42 7.07 -8.37
C ALA A 204 -10.31 6.94 -9.90
N LYS A 205 -9.79 5.81 -10.40
CA LYS A 205 -9.70 5.55 -11.82
C LYS A 205 -11.08 5.40 -12.49
N CYS A 206 -11.98 4.63 -11.88
CA CYS A 206 -13.36 4.49 -12.35
C CYS A 206 -14.06 5.86 -12.45
N LYS A 207 -13.89 6.72 -11.45
CA LYS A 207 -14.44 8.08 -11.44
C LYS A 207 -13.89 8.95 -12.57
N GLU A 208 -12.59 8.86 -12.90
CA GLU A 208 -12.03 9.57 -14.06
C GLU A 208 -12.66 9.12 -15.39
N GLN A 209 -13.18 7.90 -15.44
CA GLN A 209 -13.85 7.34 -16.60
C GLN A 209 -15.36 7.60 -16.61
N GLY A 210 -15.86 8.40 -15.66
CA GLY A 210 -17.29 8.69 -15.51
C GLY A 210 -18.11 7.51 -14.95
N VAL A 211 -17.47 6.51 -14.38
CA VAL A 211 -18.14 5.38 -13.73
C VAL A 211 -18.62 5.82 -12.34
N MET A 212 -19.93 5.71 -12.12
CA MET A 212 -20.57 5.99 -10.84
C MET A 212 -20.40 4.83 -9.85
N GLU A 213 -20.82 5.01 -8.59
CA GLU A 213 -20.64 4.00 -7.53
C GLU A 213 -21.29 2.65 -7.88
N GLU A 214 -22.50 2.67 -8.46
CA GLU A 214 -23.19 1.46 -8.90
C GLU A 214 -22.39 0.72 -9.98
N GLY A 215 -21.84 1.47 -10.94
CA GLY A 215 -20.99 0.92 -12.00
C GLY A 215 -19.67 0.36 -11.47
N PHE A 216 -19.10 0.94 -10.41
CA PHE A 216 -17.92 0.39 -9.74
C PHE A 216 -18.24 -1.01 -9.16
N HIS A 217 -19.37 -1.15 -8.46
CA HIS A 217 -19.77 -2.43 -7.89
C HIS A 217 -20.04 -3.49 -8.96
N GLU A 218 -20.68 -3.12 -10.08
CA GLU A 218 -20.88 -4.03 -11.21
C GLU A 218 -19.55 -4.50 -11.81
N LEU A 219 -18.60 -3.59 -12.04
CA LEU A 219 -17.27 -3.93 -12.53
C LEU A 219 -16.51 -4.82 -11.54
N ASP A 220 -16.65 -4.59 -10.25
CA ASP A 220 -15.99 -5.39 -9.22
C ASP A 220 -16.51 -6.83 -9.18
N ILE A 221 -17.84 -7.01 -9.23
CA ILE A 221 -18.49 -8.33 -9.32
C ILE A 221 -18.06 -9.08 -10.58
N GLN A 222 -17.93 -8.37 -11.70
CA GLN A 222 -17.49 -8.95 -12.97
C GLN A 222 -15.97 -9.12 -13.07
N GLU A 223 -15.21 -8.67 -12.06
CA GLU A 223 -13.75 -8.60 -12.03
C GLU A 223 -13.14 -7.81 -13.20
N LYS A 224 -13.91 -6.85 -13.74
CA LYS A 224 -13.54 -5.96 -14.84
C LYS A 224 -13.08 -4.58 -14.38
N LEU A 225 -12.71 -4.46 -13.11
CA LEU A 225 -12.06 -3.25 -12.61
C LEU A 225 -10.78 -2.95 -13.41
N PRO A 226 -10.34 -1.67 -13.45
CA PRO A 226 -9.14 -1.27 -14.16
C PRO A 226 -7.93 -2.17 -13.86
N GLY A 227 -7.15 -2.45 -14.90
CA GLY A 227 -5.92 -3.26 -14.83
C GLY A 227 -6.12 -4.77 -14.70
N SER A 228 -7.35 -5.28 -14.70
CA SER A 228 -7.61 -6.74 -14.64
C SER A 228 -7.17 -7.51 -15.88
N GLY A 229 -7.01 -6.82 -17.02
CA GLY A 229 -6.66 -7.43 -18.30
C GLY A 229 -7.77 -8.31 -18.91
N LEU A 230 -9.00 -8.24 -18.38
CA LEU A 230 -10.16 -8.91 -18.98
C LEU A 230 -10.68 -8.12 -20.20
N PRO A 231 -11.36 -8.78 -21.16
CA PRO A 231 -12.07 -8.09 -22.23
C PRO A 231 -13.08 -7.07 -21.67
N GLY A 232 -13.02 -5.83 -22.17
CA GLY A 232 -13.84 -4.72 -21.70
C GLY A 232 -13.36 -4.04 -20.41
N ALA A 233 -12.34 -4.56 -19.72
CA ALA A 233 -11.72 -3.87 -18.60
C ALA A 233 -10.82 -2.74 -19.10
N THR A 234 -10.82 -1.63 -18.39
CA THR A 234 -9.99 -0.47 -18.72
C THR A 234 -8.59 -0.59 -18.13
N GLU A 235 -7.67 0.24 -18.62
CA GLU A 235 -6.32 0.37 -18.08
C GLU A 235 -6.23 1.62 -17.19
N PHE A 236 -5.35 1.59 -16.19
CA PHE A 236 -5.05 2.76 -15.37
C PHE A 236 -4.24 3.81 -16.13
N GLY A 237 -3.18 3.39 -16.82
CA GLY A 237 -2.27 4.26 -17.57
C GLY A 237 -1.12 4.85 -16.73
N LYS A 238 -0.16 5.48 -17.43
CA LYS A 238 1.13 5.90 -16.87
C LYS A 238 1.08 6.94 -15.76
N GLU A 239 0.02 7.74 -15.69
CA GLU A 239 -0.16 8.72 -14.61
C GLU A 239 -0.45 8.02 -13.26
N PHE A 240 -1.08 6.85 -13.31
CA PHE A 240 -1.33 6.01 -12.14
C PHE A 240 -0.16 5.05 -11.90
N PHE A 241 0.27 4.32 -12.94
CA PHE A 241 1.33 3.33 -12.85
C PHE A 241 2.36 3.47 -13.98
N VAL A 242 3.61 3.84 -13.66
CA VAL A 242 4.64 4.11 -14.68
C VAL A 242 5.09 2.86 -15.45
N ASP A 243 5.03 1.69 -14.81
CA ASP A 243 5.44 0.39 -15.34
C ASP A 243 4.43 -0.73 -15.04
N GLY A 244 3.19 -0.34 -14.72
CA GLY A 244 2.11 -1.25 -14.35
C GLY A 244 2.11 -1.70 -12.88
N LEU A 245 3.06 -1.25 -12.06
CA LEU A 245 3.07 -1.47 -10.61
C LEU A 245 3.50 -0.24 -9.80
N HIS A 246 4.59 0.42 -10.19
CA HIS A 246 5.09 1.59 -9.48
C HIS A 246 4.30 2.84 -9.85
N PHE A 247 4.08 3.73 -8.89
CA PHE A 247 3.15 4.83 -9.09
C PHE A 247 3.73 5.95 -9.96
N GLY A 248 2.86 6.47 -10.83
CA GLY A 248 2.99 7.81 -11.41
C GLY A 248 2.44 8.88 -10.47
N SER A 249 2.40 10.12 -10.94
CA SER A 249 2.01 11.27 -10.11
C SER A 249 0.61 11.15 -9.51
N LYS A 250 -0.38 10.64 -10.25
CA LYS A 250 -1.76 10.47 -9.75
C LYS A 250 -1.86 9.33 -8.74
N GLY A 251 -1.12 8.24 -8.96
CA GLY A 251 -1.08 7.11 -8.03
C GLY A 251 -0.58 7.54 -6.65
N TYR A 252 0.51 8.30 -6.60
CA TYR A 252 1.02 8.86 -5.34
C TYR A 252 0.13 9.98 -4.77
N GLU A 253 -0.50 10.81 -5.60
CA GLU A 253 -1.45 11.82 -5.14
C GLU A 253 -2.61 11.18 -4.36
N ILE A 254 -3.22 10.14 -4.92
CA ILE A 254 -4.30 9.39 -4.26
C ILE A 254 -3.79 8.76 -2.97
N LEU A 255 -2.66 8.02 -3.01
CA LEU A 255 -2.12 7.38 -1.81
C LEU A 255 -1.87 8.39 -0.70
N THR A 256 -1.27 9.53 -1.04
CA THR A 256 -0.97 10.59 -0.08
C THR A 256 -2.24 11.17 0.50
N ARG A 257 -3.22 11.55 -0.34
CA ARG A 257 -4.50 12.10 0.12
C ARG A 257 -5.16 11.16 1.12
N GLU A 258 -5.36 9.90 0.73
CA GLU A 258 -6.06 8.92 1.56
C GLU A 258 -5.30 8.60 2.86
N LEU A 259 -3.97 8.55 2.81
CA LEU A 259 -3.15 8.38 4.01
C LEU A 259 -3.33 9.55 4.99
N PHE A 260 -3.25 10.79 4.49
CA PHE A 260 -3.42 12.00 5.30
C PHE A 260 -4.82 12.11 5.90
N GLU A 261 -5.85 11.87 5.09
CA GLU A 261 -7.24 11.86 5.55
C GLU A 261 -7.44 10.81 6.65
N LEU A 262 -6.92 9.59 6.45
CA LEU A 262 -7.04 8.51 7.42
C LEU A 262 -6.39 8.85 8.76
N PHE A 263 -5.11 9.22 8.78
CA PHE A 263 -4.39 9.37 10.05
C PHE A 263 -4.82 10.64 10.79
N LEU A 264 -5.14 11.75 10.10
CA LEU A 264 -5.58 12.98 10.75
C LEU A 264 -7.01 12.86 11.28
N ALA A 265 -7.88 12.14 10.58
CA ALA A 265 -9.23 11.87 11.09
C ALA A 265 -9.20 10.95 12.31
N LYS A 266 -8.36 9.90 12.28
CA LYS A 266 -8.29 8.91 13.35
C LYS A 266 -7.49 9.39 14.56
N TRP A 267 -6.41 10.14 14.32
CA TRP A 267 -5.49 10.62 15.36
C TRP A 267 -5.17 12.11 15.16
N PRO A 268 -6.09 13.01 15.52
CA PRO A 268 -5.92 14.46 15.33
C PRO A 268 -4.72 15.05 16.08
N GLU A 269 -4.20 14.37 17.10
CA GLU A 269 -2.96 14.76 17.78
C GLU A 269 -1.71 14.68 16.88
N LEU A 270 -1.81 14.03 15.72
CA LEU A 270 -0.76 13.99 14.71
C LEU A 270 -0.73 15.23 13.79
N GLU A 271 -1.64 16.19 13.95
CA GLU A 271 -1.53 17.47 13.23
C GLU A 271 -0.17 18.13 13.44
N ARG A 272 0.48 18.60 12.36
CA ARG A 272 1.85 19.16 12.44
C ARG A 272 2.01 20.29 13.45
N GLN A 273 0.95 21.07 13.70
CA GLN A 273 0.95 22.20 14.63
C GLN A 273 1.14 21.75 16.08
N LYS A 274 0.92 20.47 16.39
CA LYS A 274 1.14 19.88 17.72
C LYS A 274 2.62 19.60 18.01
N PHE A 275 3.48 19.67 17.00
CA PHE A 275 4.92 19.44 17.13
C PHE A 275 5.68 20.76 16.98
N PRO A 276 6.57 21.13 17.92
CA PRO A 276 7.34 22.36 17.81
C PRO A 276 8.28 22.31 16.60
N LEU A 277 8.49 23.47 15.97
CA LEU A 277 9.55 23.61 14.98
C LEU A 277 10.89 23.53 15.71
N ARG A 278 11.78 22.67 15.22
CA ARG A 278 13.14 22.48 15.73
C ARG A 278 14.10 23.00 14.68
N GLU A 279 14.94 23.95 15.08
CA GLU A 279 16.02 24.53 14.26
C GLU A 279 17.18 23.55 14.08
#